data_AF-A0A2T3YYM6-F1
#
_entry.id   AF-A0A2T3YYM6-F1
#
_cell.length_a   1.000
_cell.length_b   1.000
_cell.length_c   1.000
_cell.angle_alpha   90.00
_cell.angle_beta   90.00
_cell.angle_gamma   90.00
#
_symmetry.space_group_name_H-M   'P 1'
#
loop_
_entity.id
_entity.type
_entity.pdbx_description
1 polymer ?
#
loop_
_entity_poly.entity_id
_entity_poly.type
_entity_poly.pdbx_seq_one_letter_code
_entity_poly.pdbx_strand_id
1 'polypeptide(L)'
;MAALPRYEMEYHITSIVKGDDDATFTVRRNGKVFYIEISPSNFVNSPAMAKKYRSYLEVLKSGEEVLDQVYDTDVYEWVMAPFEHFLIELAPDPSVESVENIAVTLKEYLYPEFFAFILDIIDENLQPRHVPTESHQKKVMIDKGQTACFFKRCHGSVQITQELKTYKKIHAVGLDSQVNQCHVYGIVMDDNDFIPGLLLTHIDCGRPLSTIVHPEEPNDLPPALRERRMAQIEAALSALHANDMVWGDVKAANILIDENDNAWLIDFGGGYTEGWDRDGGFCRDG
;
A
#
# COMPACT_ATOMS: atom_id res chain seq x y z
N MET A 1 -16.85 2.08 -32.19
CA MET A 1 -16.39 1.32 -31.01
C MET A 1 -15.54 2.27 -30.19
N ALA A 2 -15.86 2.45 -28.91
CA ALA A 2 -14.98 3.19 -28.01
C ALA A 2 -13.63 2.46 -27.93
N ALA A 3 -12.53 3.20 -27.89
CA ALA A 3 -11.21 2.60 -27.70
C ALA A 3 -11.15 1.95 -26.32
N LEU A 4 -10.56 0.76 -26.21
CA LEU A 4 -10.28 0.13 -24.92
C LEU A 4 -9.47 1.10 -24.05
N PRO A 5 -9.77 1.21 -22.75
CA PRO A 5 -9.01 2.07 -21.85
C PRO A 5 -7.55 1.63 -21.84
N ARG A 6 -6.61 2.56 -22.05
CA ARG A 6 -5.17 2.27 -21.93
C ARG A 6 -4.81 2.11 -20.46
N TYR A 7 -4.30 0.94 -20.08
CA TYR A 7 -3.75 0.67 -18.77
C TYR A 7 -2.45 -0.12 -18.92
N GLU A 8 -1.65 -0.13 -17.85
CA GLU A 8 -0.43 -0.92 -17.74
C GLU A 8 -0.61 -1.95 -16.63
N MET A 9 -0.38 -3.23 -16.95
CA MET A 9 -0.25 -4.27 -15.94
C MET A 9 1.17 -4.16 -15.36
N GLU A 10 1.31 -3.65 -14.13
CA GLU A 10 2.63 -3.47 -13.54
C GLU A 10 3.24 -4.80 -13.11
N TYR A 11 2.48 -5.57 -12.33
CA TYR A 11 2.88 -6.90 -11.88
C TYR A 11 1.67 -7.64 -11.31
N HIS A 12 1.79 -8.96 -11.24
CA HIS A 12 0.90 -9.84 -10.51
C HIS A 12 1.69 -10.59 -9.42
N ILE A 13 1.00 -11.03 -8.38
CA ILE A 13 1.54 -11.84 -7.30
C ILE A 13 0.59 -13.02 -7.10
N THR A 14 1.14 -14.21 -7.02
CA THR A 14 0.41 -15.43 -6.64
C THR A 14 0.93 -15.95 -5.31
N SER A 15 0.09 -16.64 -4.55
CA SER A 15 0.58 -17.28 -3.33
C SER A 15 1.49 -18.46 -3.65
N ILE A 16 2.64 -18.48 -2.98
CA ILE A 16 3.61 -19.58 -3.01
C ILE A 16 3.25 -20.69 -2.02
N VAL A 17 2.31 -20.44 -1.10
CA VAL A 17 1.89 -21.42 -0.10
C VAL A 17 1.07 -22.49 -0.80
N LYS A 18 1.47 -23.74 -0.62
CA LYS A 18 0.78 -24.87 -1.25
C LYS A 18 -0.67 -24.95 -0.80
N GLY A 19 -1.60 -24.85 -1.75
CA GLY A 19 -3.06 -24.88 -1.50
C GLY A 19 -3.66 -23.51 -1.19
N ASP A 20 -2.83 -22.46 -1.16
CA ASP A 20 -3.29 -21.09 -1.29
C ASP A 20 -3.27 -20.72 -2.77
N ASP A 21 -4.47 -20.43 -3.26
CA ASP A 21 -4.74 -20.15 -4.66
C ASP A 21 -5.17 -18.70 -4.83
N ASP A 22 -4.76 -17.81 -3.94
CA ASP A 22 -5.02 -16.37 -4.06
C ASP A 22 -4.03 -15.72 -5.05
N ALA A 23 -4.53 -14.71 -5.77
CA ALA A 23 -3.75 -13.88 -6.67
C ALA A 23 -4.09 -12.40 -6.50
N THR A 24 -3.08 -11.54 -6.70
CA THR A 24 -3.24 -10.08 -6.70
C THR A 24 -2.65 -9.50 -7.97
N PHE A 25 -3.35 -8.55 -8.59
CA PHE A 25 -2.89 -7.82 -9.77
C PHE A 25 -2.78 -6.34 -9.43
N THR A 26 -1.69 -5.72 -9.87
CA THR A 26 -1.46 -4.28 -9.74
C THR A 26 -1.49 -3.65 -11.12
N VAL A 27 -2.46 -2.77 -11.34
CA VAL A 27 -2.70 -2.12 -12.63
C VAL A 27 -2.57 -0.61 -12.45
N ARG A 28 -1.88 0.05 -13.38
CA ARG A 28 -1.76 1.51 -13.39
C ARG A 28 -2.50 2.12 -14.57
N ARG A 29 -3.19 3.23 -14.30
CA ARG A 29 -3.80 4.07 -15.33
C ARG A 29 -3.82 5.53 -14.89
N ASN A 30 -3.34 6.43 -15.75
CA ASN A 30 -3.38 7.88 -15.55
C ASN A 30 -2.87 8.33 -14.16
N GLY A 31 -1.76 7.73 -13.69
CA GLY A 31 -1.16 8.04 -12.39
C GLY A 31 -1.83 7.38 -11.17
N LYS A 32 -2.93 6.65 -11.35
CA LYS A 32 -3.67 5.93 -10.31
C LYS A 32 -3.39 4.43 -10.36
N VAL A 33 -3.47 3.77 -9.20
CA VAL A 33 -3.21 2.32 -9.07
C VAL A 33 -4.48 1.57 -8.68
N PHE A 34 -4.65 0.38 -9.25
CA PHE A 34 -5.76 -0.53 -8.97
C PHE A 34 -5.17 -1.84 -8.46
N TYR A 35 -5.51 -2.20 -7.21
CA TYR A 35 -5.21 -3.49 -6.62
C TYR A 35 -6.41 -4.40 -6.79
N ILE A 36 -6.24 -5.53 -7.46
CA ILE A 36 -7.31 -6.49 -7.72
C ILE A 36 -6.93 -7.80 -7.06
N GLU A 37 -7.72 -8.24 -6.09
CA GLU A 37 -7.58 -9.51 -5.40
C GLU A 37 -8.55 -10.54 -5.98
N ILE A 38 -8.05 -11.74 -6.22
CA ILE A 38 -8.85 -12.90 -6.59
C ILE A 38 -8.54 -13.99 -5.58
N SER A 39 -9.57 -14.48 -4.91
CA SER A 39 -9.47 -15.62 -3.98
C SER A 39 -10.56 -16.63 -4.30
N PRO A 40 -10.25 -17.93 -4.41
CA PRO A 40 -11.27 -18.98 -4.54
C PRO A 40 -12.28 -19.01 -3.39
N SER A 41 -11.95 -18.42 -2.24
CA SER A 41 -12.90 -18.24 -1.13
C SER A 41 -14.10 -17.36 -1.48
N ASN A 42 -13.97 -16.50 -2.49
CA ASN A 42 -15.02 -15.61 -3.00
C ASN A 42 -15.78 -16.22 -4.20
N PHE A 43 -15.58 -17.52 -4.51
CA PHE A 43 -16.27 -18.19 -5.61
C PHE A 43 -17.51 -18.91 -5.09
N VAL A 44 -18.69 -18.47 -5.54
CA VAL A 44 -19.98 -19.03 -5.13
C VAL A 44 -20.65 -19.70 -6.33
N ASN A 45 -20.89 -21.01 -6.23
CA ASN A 45 -21.53 -21.81 -7.29
C ASN A 45 -20.84 -21.72 -8.67
N SER A 46 -19.51 -21.60 -8.71
CA SER A 46 -18.76 -21.34 -9.96
C SER A 46 -17.72 -22.42 -10.31
N PRO A 47 -18.09 -23.70 -10.47
CA PRO A 47 -17.14 -24.78 -10.75
C PRO A 47 -16.37 -24.64 -12.08
N ALA A 48 -16.99 -24.11 -13.13
CA ALA A 48 -16.34 -23.95 -14.42
C ALA A 48 -15.29 -22.83 -14.36
N MET A 49 -15.64 -21.69 -13.78
CA MET A 49 -14.73 -20.58 -13.58
C MET A 49 -13.62 -20.93 -12.59
N ALA A 50 -13.91 -21.72 -11.54
CA ALA A 50 -12.88 -22.21 -10.62
C ALA A 50 -11.85 -23.10 -11.33
N LYS A 51 -12.29 -23.94 -12.28
CA LYS A 51 -11.39 -24.75 -13.10
C LYS A 51 -10.55 -23.88 -14.04
N LYS A 52 -11.18 -22.91 -14.69
CA LYS A 52 -10.50 -21.95 -15.58
C LYS A 52 -9.47 -21.10 -14.83
N TYR A 53 -9.84 -20.61 -13.65
CA TYR A 53 -8.96 -19.84 -12.78
C TYR A 53 -7.73 -20.66 -12.37
N ARG A 54 -7.90 -21.94 -12.00
CA ARG A 54 -6.75 -22.81 -11.70
C ARG A 54 -5.79 -22.96 -12.87
N SER A 55 -6.27 -23.17 -14.10
CA SER A 55 -5.37 -23.22 -15.26
C SER A 55 -4.61 -21.91 -15.48
N TYR A 56 -5.26 -20.77 -15.22
CA TYR A 56 -4.61 -19.46 -15.32
C TYR A 56 -3.60 -19.23 -14.21
N LEU A 57 -3.91 -19.69 -12.99
CA LEU A 57 -3.03 -19.59 -11.86
C LEU A 57 -1.74 -20.41 -12.05
N GLU A 58 -1.82 -21.57 -12.71
CA GLU A 58 -0.62 -22.36 -13.08
C GLU A 58 0.30 -21.60 -14.04
N VAL A 59 -0.26 -20.86 -15.02
CA VAL A 59 0.53 -19.99 -15.92
C VAL A 59 1.22 -18.89 -15.12
N LEU A 60 0.50 -18.20 -14.23
CA LEU A 60 1.08 -17.13 -13.41
C LEU A 60 2.12 -17.66 -12.42
N LYS A 61 1.91 -18.86 -11.85
CA LYS A 61 2.84 -19.50 -10.93
C LYS A 61 4.10 -20.03 -11.64
N SER A 62 4.02 -20.40 -12.92
CA SER A 62 5.20 -20.85 -13.69
C SER A 62 6.15 -19.69 -14.01
N GLY A 63 5.61 -18.47 -14.15
CA GLY A 63 6.37 -17.31 -14.61
C GLY A 63 6.74 -17.36 -16.10
N GLU A 64 6.19 -18.33 -16.85
CA GLU A 64 6.35 -18.43 -18.30
C GLU A 64 5.25 -17.63 -19.00
N GLU A 65 5.58 -17.02 -20.16
CA GLU A 65 4.59 -16.29 -20.98
C GLU A 65 3.49 -17.21 -21.51
N VAL A 66 3.78 -18.51 -21.67
CA VAL A 66 2.84 -19.50 -22.20
C VAL A 66 2.99 -20.83 -21.48
N LEU A 67 1.88 -21.37 -20.97
CA LEU A 67 1.81 -22.73 -20.44
C LEU A 67 0.57 -23.43 -21.00
N ASP A 68 0.74 -24.63 -21.54
CA ASP A 68 -0.35 -25.44 -22.11
C ASP A 68 -1.28 -24.67 -23.08
N GLN A 69 -0.69 -23.81 -23.93
CA GLN A 69 -1.37 -22.94 -24.91
C GLN A 69 -2.17 -21.77 -24.32
N VAL A 70 -2.07 -21.54 -23.01
CA VAL A 70 -2.60 -20.34 -22.36
C VAL A 70 -1.48 -19.32 -22.21
N TYR A 71 -1.71 -18.11 -22.72
CA TYR A 71 -0.79 -16.99 -22.57
C TYR A 71 -1.10 -16.23 -21.28
N ASP A 72 -0.09 -15.66 -20.64
CA ASP A 72 -0.30 -14.77 -19.49
C ASP A 72 -1.18 -13.55 -19.87
N THR A 73 -1.09 -13.09 -21.11
CA THR A 73 -1.97 -12.07 -21.69
C THR A 73 -3.44 -12.48 -21.69
N ASP A 74 -3.76 -13.76 -21.94
CA ASP A 74 -5.14 -14.26 -21.88
C ASP A 74 -5.68 -14.16 -20.44
N VAL A 75 -4.80 -14.36 -19.46
CA VAL A 75 -5.13 -14.21 -18.04
C VAL A 75 -5.40 -12.74 -17.72
N TYR A 76 -4.51 -11.83 -18.15
CA TYR A 76 -4.70 -10.39 -17.92
C TYR A 76 -5.97 -9.87 -18.59
N GLU A 77 -6.25 -10.25 -19.84
CA GLU A 77 -7.49 -9.88 -20.52
C GLU A 77 -8.73 -10.38 -19.78
N TRP A 78 -8.71 -11.62 -19.30
CA TRP A 78 -9.82 -12.19 -18.55
C TRP A 78 -10.04 -11.50 -17.20
N VAL A 79 -8.97 -11.20 -16.47
CA VAL A 79 -9.06 -10.47 -15.19
C VAL A 79 -9.56 -9.06 -15.40
N MET A 80 -9.13 -8.38 -16.47
CA MET A 80 -9.40 -6.96 -16.68
C MET A 80 -10.75 -6.68 -17.34
N ALA A 81 -11.33 -7.64 -18.07
CA ALA A 81 -12.61 -7.49 -18.75
C ALA A 81 -13.74 -6.86 -17.90
N PRO A 82 -13.98 -7.26 -16.63
CA PRO A 82 -15.04 -6.64 -15.83
C PRO A 82 -14.67 -5.28 -15.23
N PHE A 83 -13.41 -4.83 -15.32
CA PHE A 83 -12.92 -3.59 -14.70
C PHE A 83 -12.90 -2.37 -15.64
N GLU A 84 -13.15 -2.54 -16.94
CA GLU A 84 -13.04 -1.46 -17.94
C GLU A 84 -13.81 -0.20 -17.55
N HIS A 85 -15.04 -0.34 -17.05
CA HIS A 85 -15.86 0.79 -16.63
C HIS A 85 -15.25 1.53 -15.43
N PHE A 86 -14.80 0.78 -14.41
CA PHE A 86 -14.18 1.34 -13.21
C PHE A 86 -12.87 2.07 -13.53
N LEU A 87 -12.08 1.55 -14.47
CA LEU A 87 -10.86 2.22 -14.93
C LEU A 87 -11.14 3.58 -15.55
N ILE A 88 -12.22 3.71 -16.32
CA ILE A 88 -12.61 4.98 -16.96
C ILE A 88 -13.22 5.95 -15.92
N GLU A 89 -14.04 5.43 -15.02
CA GLU A 89 -14.71 6.24 -14.00
C GLU A 89 -13.74 6.78 -12.95
N LEU A 90 -12.88 5.92 -12.40
CA LEU A 90 -11.99 6.24 -11.28
C LEU A 90 -10.67 6.86 -11.77
N ALA A 91 -10.24 6.55 -12.99
CA ALA A 91 -9.05 7.10 -13.63
C ALA A 91 -9.37 7.61 -15.06
N PRO A 92 -10.18 8.67 -15.18
CA PRO A 92 -10.59 9.21 -16.47
C PRO A 92 -9.39 9.71 -17.28
N ASP A 93 -9.56 9.76 -18.61
CA ASP A 93 -8.54 10.34 -19.47
C ASP A 93 -8.35 11.84 -19.15
N PRO A 94 -7.11 12.34 -19.21
CA PRO A 94 -6.86 13.77 -19.05
C PRO A 94 -7.55 14.56 -20.16
N SER A 95 -7.90 15.82 -19.89
CA SER A 95 -8.62 16.66 -20.85
C SER A 95 -7.82 16.86 -22.13
N VAL A 96 -8.52 17.07 -23.25
CA VAL A 96 -7.97 17.08 -24.61
C VAL A 96 -6.91 18.18 -24.83
N GLU A 97 -6.81 19.17 -23.94
CA GLU A 97 -5.76 20.20 -23.98
C GLU A 97 -4.36 19.68 -23.60
N SER A 98 -4.24 18.46 -23.04
CA SER A 98 -2.99 17.91 -22.51
C SER A 98 -2.61 16.53 -23.07
N VAL A 99 -3.14 16.12 -24.23
CA VAL A 99 -2.84 14.79 -24.82
C VAL A 99 -1.35 14.61 -25.16
N GLU A 100 -0.65 15.71 -25.44
CA GLU A 100 0.82 15.72 -25.63
C GLU A 100 1.61 15.80 -24.31
N ASN A 101 0.93 16.02 -23.17
CA ASN A 101 1.54 16.23 -21.85
C ASN A 101 0.79 15.44 -20.76
N ILE A 102 0.65 14.12 -20.92
CA ILE A 102 0.33 13.26 -19.76
C ILE A 102 1.59 13.21 -18.87
N ALA A 103 1.82 14.28 -18.11
CA ALA A 103 2.90 14.35 -17.15
C ALA A 103 2.40 13.78 -15.83
N VAL A 104 2.39 12.44 -15.70
CA VAL A 104 2.32 11.82 -14.37
C VAL A 104 3.55 12.30 -13.62
N THR A 105 3.36 13.09 -12.57
CA THR A 105 4.48 13.60 -11.79
C THR A 105 5.16 12.44 -11.07
N LEU A 106 6.46 12.56 -10.81
CA LEU A 106 7.16 11.55 -9.99
C LEU A 106 6.49 11.39 -8.61
N LYS A 107 5.89 12.45 -8.08
CA LYS A 107 5.10 12.40 -6.84
C LYS A 107 3.86 11.51 -6.98
N GLU A 108 3.08 11.66 -8.04
CA GLU A 108 1.90 10.81 -8.29
C GLU A 108 2.30 9.37 -8.63
N TYR A 109 3.45 9.17 -9.27
CA TYR A 109 3.97 7.82 -9.51
C TYR A 109 4.37 7.11 -8.19
N LEU A 110 5.09 7.82 -7.32
CA LEU A 110 5.57 7.29 -6.03
C LEU A 110 4.47 7.21 -4.96
N TYR A 111 3.48 8.10 -5.02
CA TYR A 111 2.36 8.19 -4.08
C TYR A 111 1.03 8.28 -4.83
N PRO A 112 0.65 7.23 -5.55
CA PRO A 112 -0.58 7.24 -6.34
C PRO A 112 -1.80 7.21 -5.43
N GLU A 113 -2.86 7.88 -5.84
CA GLU A 113 -4.19 7.50 -5.40
C GLU A 113 -4.46 6.06 -5.87
N PHE A 114 -5.01 5.23 -4.99
CA PHE A 114 -5.24 3.82 -5.30
C PHE A 114 -6.66 3.38 -4.96
N PHE A 115 -7.11 2.41 -5.74
CA PHE A 115 -8.40 1.75 -5.59
C PHE A 115 -8.15 0.26 -5.40
N ALA A 116 -8.99 -0.36 -4.58
CA ALA A 116 -8.85 -1.76 -4.31
C ALA A 116 -10.15 -2.51 -4.55
N PHE A 117 -10.01 -3.69 -5.12
CA PHE A 117 -11.11 -4.51 -5.57
C PHE A 117 -10.88 -5.95 -5.18
N ILE A 118 -11.98 -6.62 -4.85
CA ILE A 118 -12.05 -8.08 -4.83
C ILE A 118 -12.87 -8.50 -6.04
N LEU A 119 -12.40 -9.50 -6.78
CA LEU A 119 -13.16 -10.12 -7.86
C LEU A 119 -13.95 -11.31 -7.31
N ASP A 120 -15.23 -11.08 -7.04
CA ASP A 120 -16.15 -12.16 -6.69
C ASP A 120 -16.54 -12.94 -7.96
N ILE A 121 -16.73 -14.26 -7.83
CA ILE A 121 -17.21 -15.08 -8.95
C ILE A 121 -18.46 -15.82 -8.51
N ILE A 122 -19.62 -15.27 -8.86
CA ILE A 122 -20.93 -15.72 -8.39
C ILE A 122 -21.71 -16.26 -9.58
N ASP A 123 -22.13 -17.53 -9.48
CA ASP A 123 -22.88 -18.24 -10.52
C ASP A 123 -22.22 -18.12 -11.91
N GLU A 124 -20.90 -18.35 -11.96
CA GLU A 124 -20.04 -18.26 -13.16
C GLU A 124 -19.87 -16.84 -13.75
N ASN A 125 -20.26 -15.79 -13.03
CA ASN A 125 -20.10 -14.41 -13.47
C ASN A 125 -19.03 -13.67 -12.66
N LEU A 126 -18.17 -12.91 -13.36
CA LEU A 126 -17.16 -12.07 -12.75
C LEU A 126 -17.79 -10.77 -12.23
N GLN A 127 -17.69 -10.51 -10.93
CA GLN A 127 -18.31 -9.37 -10.26
C GLN A 127 -17.26 -8.60 -9.45
N PRO A 128 -16.76 -7.46 -9.96
CA PRO A 128 -15.87 -6.59 -9.21
C PRO A 128 -16.61 -5.97 -8.02
N ARG A 129 -16.01 -6.07 -6.84
CA ARG A 129 -16.47 -5.40 -5.63
C ARG A 129 -15.42 -4.41 -5.19
N HIS A 130 -15.76 -3.12 -5.23
CA HIS A 130 -14.90 -2.06 -4.71
C HIS A 130 -14.80 -2.19 -3.18
N VAL A 131 -13.58 -2.22 -2.67
CA VAL A 131 -13.29 -2.32 -1.24
C VAL A 131 -12.94 -0.92 -0.75
N PRO A 132 -13.67 -0.36 0.22
CA PRO A 132 -13.30 0.93 0.80
C PRO A 132 -11.85 0.91 1.27
N THR A 133 -11.10 1.93 0.86
CA THR A 133 -9.64 2.04 1.03
C THR A 133 -9.20 1.96 2.49
N GLU A 134 -10.11 2.25 3.43
CA GLU A 134 -9.92 2.08 4.88
C GLU A 134 -9.75 0.61 5.32
N SER A 135 -10.10 -0.37 4.49
CA SER A 135 -10.12 -1.81 4.83
C SER A 135 -8.86 -2.60 4.46
N HIS A 136 -7.80 -1.96 3.96
CA HIS A 136 -6.53 -2.64 3.66
C HIS A 136 -5.56 -2.70 4.85
N GLN A 137 -6.09 -2.72 6.09
CA GLN A 137 -5.31 -3.24 7.20
C GLN A 137 -5.09 -4.74 6.94
N LYS A 138 -3.98 -5.09 6.29
CA LYS A 138 -3.53 -6.47 6.08
C LYS A 138 -3.13 -7.08 7.42
N LYS A 139 -4.13 -7.35 8.27
CA LYS A 139 -3.99 -7.96 9.59
C LYS A 139 -3.59 -9.42 9.38
N VAL A 140 -2.39 -9.77 9.82
CA VAL A 140 -1.84 -11.13 9.81
C VAL A 140 -1.69 -11.59 11.26
N MET A 141 -2.01 -12.85 11.52
CA MET A 141 -1.87 -13.42 12.85
C MET A 141 -0.62 -14.30 12.91
N ILE A 142 0.29 -14.02 13.86
CA ILE A 142 1.47 -14.85 14.14
C ILE A 142 1.33 -15.55 15.49
N ASP A 143 2.34 -16.35 15.88
CA ASP A 143 2.39 -17.07 17.16
C ASP A 143 1.14 -17.92 17.42
N LYS A 144 0.72 -18.70 16.42
CA LYS A 144 -0.51 -19.53 16.48
C LYS A 144 -1.78 -18.73 16.77
N GLY A 145 -1.85 -17.48 16.30
CA GLY A 145 -3.05 -16.65 16.48
C GLY A 145 -3.02 -15.74 17.70
N GLN A 146 -1.88 -15.62 18.40
CA GLN A 146 -1.79 -14.82 19.62
C GLN A 146 -1.45 -13.35 19.36
N THR A 147 -0.71 -13.08 18.28
CA THR A 147 -0.20 -11.74 17.99
C THR A 147 -0.74 -11.27 16.65
N ALA A 148 -1.41 -10.12 16.63
CA ALA A 148 -1.84 -9.46 15.40
C ALA A 148 -0.77 -8.51 14.88
N CYS A 149 -0.45 -8.62 13.59
CA CYS A 149 0.53 -7.79 12.90
C CYS A 149 -0.08 -7.14 11.66
N PHE A 150 0.43 -5.98 11.27
CA PHE A 150 0.17 -5.39 9.96
C PHE A 150 1.23 -5.86 8.97
N PHE A 151 0.82 -6.48 7.87
CA PHE A 151 1.74 -6.86 6.80
C PHE A 151 1.95 -5.69 5.84
N LYS A 152 3.15 -5.09 5.92
CA LYS A 152 3.59 -4.06 4.98
C LYS A 152 4.30 -4.75 3.81
N ARG A 153 3.64 -4.77 2.66
CA ARG A 153 4.26 -5.23 1.40
C ARG A 153 5.37 -4.26 1.01
N CYS A 154 6.50 -4.80 0.59
CA CYS A 154 7.59 -4.00 0.04
C CYS A 154 7.93 -4.50 -1.36
N HIS A 155 8.22 -3.58 -2.28
CA HIS A 155 8.35 -3.90 -3.71
C HIS A 155 9.81 -3.93 -4.18
N GLY A 156 10.77 -3.76 -3.25
CA GLY A 156 12.19 -3.77 -3.59
C GLY A 156 13.11 -3.87 -2.38
N SER A 157 14.29 -4.46 -2.61
CA SER A 157 15.31 -4.70 -1.59
C SER A 157 15.84 -3.41 -0.95
N VAL A 158 15.92 -2.31 -1.70
CA VAL A 158 16.34 -1.00 -1.20
C VAL A 158 15.36 -0.45 -0.17
N GLN A 159 14.05 -0.51 -0.46
CA GLN A 159 12.99 -0.03 0.43
C GLN A 159 13.00 -0.80 1.75
N ILE A 160 13.05 -2.13 1.68
CA ILE A 160 13.10 -3.02 2.85
C ILE A 160 14.34 -2.74 3.69
N THR A 161 15.50 -2.62 3.03
CA THR A 161 16.77 -2.41 3.73
C THR A 161 16.78 -1.06 4.43
N GLN A 162 16.27 0.00 3.79
CA GLN A 162 16.22 1.33 4.39
C GLN A 162 15.28 1.35 5.60
N GLU A 163 14.09 0.79 5.46
CA GLU A 163 13.11 0.74 6.53
C GLU A 163 13.60 -0.12 7.73
N LEU A 164 14.16 -1.30 7.47
CA LEU A 164 14.76 -2.14 8.51
C LEU A 164 15.94 -1.47 9.22
N LYS A 165 16.77 -0.71 8.50
CA LYS A 165 17.88 0.05 9.11
C LYS A 165 17.35 1.08 10.10
N THR A 166 16.27 1.77 9.76
CA THR A 166 15.64 2.75 10.65
C THR A 166 15.09 2.08 11.91
N TYR A 167 14.28 1.02 11.77
CA TYR A 167 13.76 0.28 12.93
C TYR A 167 14.88 -0.33 13.78
N LYS A 168 15.97 -0.80 13.18
CA LYS A 168 17.13 -1.31 13.92
C LYS A 168 17.80 -0.21 14.75
N LYS A 169 17.92 1.01 14.23
CA LYS A 169 18.48 2.15 14.97
C LYS A 169 17.58 2.52 16.14
N ILE A 170 16.28 2.64 15.88
CA ILE A 170 15.24 2.91 16.87
C ILE A 170 15.30 1.90 18.03
N HIS A 171 15.41 0.61 17.72
CA HIS A 171 15.53 -0.44 18.72
C HIS A 171 16.83 -0.34 19.52
N ALA A 172 17.96 -0.07 18.85
CA ALA A 172 19.26 0.06 19.48
C ALA A 172 19.33 1.21 20.51
N VAL A 173 18.54 2.28 20.31
CA VAL A 173 18.46 3.42 21.24
C VAL A 173 17.32 3.30 22.26
N GLY A 174 16.54 2.21 22.22
CA GLY A 174 15.47 1.96 23.18
C GLY A 174 14.30 2.94 23.08
N LEU A 175 14.02 3.44 21.88
CA LEU A 175 12.89 4.35 21.65
C LEU A 175 11.54 3.61 21.58
N ASP A 176 11.54 2.29 21.42
CA ASP A 176 10.34 1.44 21.37
C ASP A 176 9.37 1.67 22.53
N SER A 177 9.90 1.97 23.72
CA SER A 177 9.07 2.23 24.91
C SER A 177 8.76 3.72 25.16
N GLN A 178 9.29 4.63 24.34
CA GLN A 178 9.23 6.07 24.57
C GLN A 178 8.30 6.81 23.61
N VAL A 179 8.06 6.23 22.42
CA VAL A 179 7.27 6.87 21.36
C VAL A 179 6.26 5.89 20.78
N ASN A 180 5.08 6.40 20.42
CA ASN A 180 4.05 5.62 19.74
C ASN A 180 4.45 5.46 18.26
N GLN A 181 5.14 4.38 17.97
CA GLN A 181 5.60 4.02 16.63
C GLN A 181 5.29 2.54 16.37
N CYS A 182 5.26 2.15 15.09
CA CYS A 182 5.20 0.74 14.75
C CYS A 182 6.49 0.01 15.15
N HIS A 183 6.34 -1.18 15.72
CA HIS A 183 7.43 -2.13 15.95
C HIS A 183 7.48 -3.18 14.85
N VAL A 184 8.69 -3.63 14.50
CA VAL A 184 8.90 -4.76 13.60
C VAL A 184 8.85 -6.07 14.39
N TYR A 185 7.92 -6.94 14.04
CA TYR A 185 7.82 -8.30 14.58
C TYR A 185 8.64 -9.30 13.76
N GLY A 186 8.81 -9.06 12.46
CA GLY A 186 9.59 -9.92 11.60
C GLY A 186 9.60 -9.47 10.14
N ILE A 187 10.36 -10.21 9.35
CA ILE A 187 10.33 -10.14 7.89
C ILE A 187 9.57 -11.37 7.37
N VAL A 188 8.80 -11.18 6.30
CA VAL A 188 8.24 -12.31 5.54
C VAL A 188 9.24 -12.64 4.46
N MET A 189 9.61 -13.91 4.35
CA MET A 189 10.55 -14.42 3.36
C MET A 189 9.90 -15.59 2.63
N ASP A 190 10.13 -15.70 1.33
CA ASP A 190 9.74 -16.87 0.56
C ASP A 190 10.82 -17.96 0.57
N ASP A 191 10.54 -19.08 -0.08
CA ASP A 191 11.46 -20.22 -0.18
C ASP A 191 12.73 -19.93 -1.01
N ASN A 192 12.77 -18.79 -1.72
CA ASN A 192 13.90 -18.33 -2.53
C ASN A 192 14.70 -17.20 -1.87
N ASP A 193 14.53 -17.01 -0.55
CA ASP A 193 15.13 -15.93 0.25
C ASP A 193 14.71 -14.51 -0.18
N PHE A 194 13.68 -14.36 -1.02
CA PHE A 194 13.13 -13.06 -1.37
C PHE A 194 12.23 -12.56 -0.24
N ILE A 195 12.34 -11.28 0.08
CA ILE A 195 11.63 -10.65 1.20
C ILE A 195 10.45 -9.86 0.62
N PRO A 196 9.23 -10.42 0.57
CA PRO A 196 8.05 -9.69 0.10
C PRO A 196 7.59 -8.54 1.00
N GLY A 197 8.03 -8.48 2.25
CA GLY A 197 7.59 -7.42 3.17
C GLY A 197 7.92 -7.64 4.64
N LEU A 198 7.33 -6.78 5.47
CA LEU A 198 7.57 -6.68 6.91
C LEU A 198 6.28 -6.95 7.69
N LEU A 199 6.41 -7.56 8.86
CA LEU A 199 5.36 -7.67 9.87
C LEU A 199 5.56 -6.55 10.90
N LEU A 200 4.63 -5.62 10.93
CA LEU A 200 4.64 -4.45 11.81
C LEU A 200 3.54 -4.54 12.88
N THR A 201 3.56 -3.62 13.83
CA THR A 201 2.47 -3.46 14.82
C THR A 201 1.14 -3.23 14.11
N HIS A 202 0.13 -4.02 14.46
CA HIS A 202 -1.24 -3.77 14.06
C HIS A 202 -1.85 -2.74 14.99
N ILE A 203 -2.28 -1.60 14.45
CA ILE A 203 -3.00 -0.57 15.20
C ILE A 203 -4.48 -0.75 14.91
N ASP A 204 -5.20 -1.42 15.82
CA ASP A 204 -6.64 -1.64 15.67
C ASP A 204 -7.37 -0.30 15.54
N CYS A 205 -8.23 -0.19 14.53
CA CYS A 205 -9.06 1.00 14.26
C CYS A 205 -8.28 2.32 14.02
N GLY A 206 -6.98 2.24 13.72
CA GLY A 206 -6.15 3.40 13.40
C GLY A 206 -6.62 4.13 12.14
N ARG A 207 -7.05 5.39 12.27
CA ARG A 207 -7.41 6.25 11.14
C ARG A 207 -6.28 7.23 10.81
N PRO A 208 -5.92 7.41 9.52
CA PRO A 208 -4.95 8.42 9.15
C PRO A 208 -5.40 9.82 9.57
N LEU A 209 -4.49 10.64 10.10
CA LEU A 209 -4.79 12.01 10.52
C LEU A 209 -5.32 12.84 9.35
N SER A 210 -4.91 12.52 8.11
CA SER A 210 -5.43 13.14 6.88
C SER A 210 -6.93 12.95 6.66
N THR A 211 -7.54 11.88 7.19
CA THR A 211 -8.99 11.66 7.08
C THR A 211 -9.77 12.30 8.22
N ILE A 212 -9.08 12.71 9.30
CA ILE A 212 -9.68 13.37 10.46
C ILE A 212 -9.61 14.89 10.34
N VAL A 213 -8.61 15.41 9.62
CA VAL A 213 -8.38 16.85 9.43
C VAL A 213 -8.51 17.17 7.95
N HIS A 214 -9.74 17.41 7.50
CA HIS A 214 -10.01 17.83 6.12
C HIS A 214 -10.07 19.36 6.03
N PRO A 215 -9.37 20.00 5.08
CA PRO A 215 -9.32 21.47 4.97
C PRO A 215 -10.67 22.13 4.64
N GLU A 216 -11.64 21.34 4.17
CA GLU A 216 -12.98 21.81 3.80
C GLU A 216 -14.05 21.56 4.88
N GLU A 217 -13.73 20.84 5.95
CA GLU A 217 -14.67 20.59 7.06
C GLU A 217 -14.46 21.59 8.21
N PRO A 218 -15.53 22.07 8.87
CA PRO A 218 -15.41 22.90 10.05
C PRO A 218 -14.55 22.19 11.09
N ASN A 219 -13.76 23.00 11.81
CA ASN A 219 -12.76 22.53 12.74
C ASN A 219 -13.42 21.96 14.01
N ASP A 220 -14.07 20.80 13.90
CA ASP A 220 -14.94 20.21 14.93
C ASP A 220 -14.17 19.45 16.02
N LEU A 221 -12.84 19.32 15.90
CA LEU A 221 -12.04 18.65 16.92
C LEU A 221 -11.82 19.56 18.14
N PRO A 222 -12.14 19.11 19.37
CA PRO A 222 -11.86 19.87 20.59
C PRO A 222 -10.39 20.32 20.66
N PRO A 223 -10.10 21.59 20.99
CA PRO A 223 -8.72 22.12 21.02
C PRO A 223 -7.75 21.29 21.86
N ALA A 224 -8.20 20.81 23.02
CA ALA A 224 -7.41 19.94 23.91
C ALA A 224 -6.96 18.64 23.24
N LEU A 225 -7.76 18.09 22.33
CA LEU A 225 -7.45 16.86 21.62
C LEU A 225 -6.37 17.09 20.56
N ARG A 226 -6.45 18.22 19.86
CA ARG A 226 -5.39 18.65 18.93
C ARG A 226 -4.07 18.88 19.65
N GLU A 227 -4.10 19.59 20.78
CA GLU A 227 -2.90 19.85 21.58
C GLU A 227 -2.25 18.55 22.05
N ARG A 228 -3.04 17.58 22.52
CA ARG A 228 -2.53 16.27 22.92
C ARG A 228 -1.86 15.53 21.76
N ARG A 229 -2.51 15.45 20.59
CA ARG A 229 -1.95 14.78 19.41
C ARG A 229 -0.66 15.45 18.93
N MET A 230 -0.65 16.78 18.89
CA MET A 230 0.55 17.56 18.54
C MET A 230 1.69 17.31 19.52
N ALA A 231 1.41 17.32 20.83
CA ALA A 231 2.43 17.03 21.84
C ALA A 231 3.02 15.62 21.69
N GLN A 232 2.21 14.61 21.33
CA GLN A 232 2.69 13.25 21.06
C GLN A 232 3.57 13.19 19.81
N ILE A 233 3.18 13.86 18.74
CA ILE A 233 3.97 13.94 17.50
C ILE A 233 5.29 14.66 17.75
N GLU A 234 5.26 15.81 18.45
CA GLU A 234 6.44 16.58 18.80
C GLU A 234 7.39 15.80 19.71
N ALA A 235 6.86 15.08 20.70
CA ALA A 235 7.66 14.22 21.56
C ALA A 235 8.33 13.10 20.76
N ALA A 236 7.60 12.46 19.84
CA ALA A 236 8.14 11.42 18.98
C ALA A 236 9.25 11.95 18.06
N LEU A 237 9.01 13.07 17.38
CA LEU A 237 10.01 13.72 16.52
C LEU A 237 11.23 14.18 17.32
N SER A 238 11.04 14.76 18.50
CA SER A 238 12.13 15.21 19.37
C SER A 238 13.01 14.03 19.79
N ALA A 239 12.39 12.90 20.12
CA ALA A 239 13.11 11.68 20.50
C ALA A 239 13.89 11.07 19.33
N LEU A 240 13.33 11.10 18.11
CA LEU A 240 14.04 10.68 16.89
C LEU A 240 15.24 11.59 16.60
N HIS A 241 15.03 12.91 16.59
CA HIS A 241 16.08 13.89 16.30
C HIS A 241 17.20 13.89 17.35
N ALA A 242 16.88 13.66 18.63
CA ALA A 242 17.89 13.52 19.69
C ALA A 242 18.83 12.32 19.49
N ASN A 243 18.46 11.37 18.62
CA ASN A 243 19.23 10.19 18.26
C ASN A 243 19.72 10.24 16.80
N ASP A 244 19.80 11.45 16.20
CA ASP A 244 20.24 11.68 14.82
C ASP A 244 19.42 10.90 13.77
N MET A 245 18.12 10.70 14.03
CA MET A 245 17.19 10.03 13.12
C MET A 245 16.18 11.02 12.56
N VAL A 246 16.04 11.00 11.24
CA VAL A 246 15.03 11.77 10.52
C VAL A 246 13.96 10.81 10.03
N TRP A 247 12.68 11.11 10.29
CA TRP A 247 11.56 10.25 9.86
C TRP A 247 11.47 10.14 8.34
N GLY A 248 11.76 11.22 7.61
CA GLY A 248 11.98 11.22 6.16
C GLY A 248 10.73 11.32 5.30
N ASP A 249 9.54 10.97 5.81
CA ASP A 249 8.26 11.10 5.08
C ASP A 249 7.13 11.65 5.96
N VAL A 250 7.30 12.90 6.40
CA VAL A 250 6.33 13.58 7.29
C VAL A 250 5.09 14.00 6.50
N LYS A 251 4.00 13.27 6.65
CA LYS A 251 2.67 13.62 6.10
C LYS A 251 1.55 13.17 7.02
N ALA A 252 0.40 13.86 6.98
CA ALA A 252 -0.75 13.51 7.81
C ALA A 252 -1.28 12.08 7.54
N ALA A 253 -1.05 11.53 6.35
CA ALA A 253 -1.37 10.14 6.04
C ALA A 253 -0.48 9.11 6.77
N ASN A 254 0.71 9.53 7.23
CA ASN A 254 1.65 8.68 7.98
C ASN A 254 1.51 8.83 9.51
N ILE A 255 0.43 9.47 9.96
CA ILE A 255 0.07 9.55 11.38
C ILE A 255 -1.24 8.81 11.55
N LEU A 256 -1.26 7.73 12.32
CA LEU A 256 -2.50 7.04 12.68
C LEU A 256 -2.99 7.53 14.04
N ILE A 257 -4.29 7.75 14.17
CA ILE A 257 -4.96 7.99 15.46
C ILE A 257 -5.66 6.70 15.87
N ASP A 258 -5.27 6.14 17.01
CA ASP A 258 -5.88 4.94 17.58
C ASP A 258 -7.22 5.24 18.29
N GLU A 259 -7.89 4.19 18.77
CA GLU A 259 -9.16 4.30 19.51
C GLU A 259 -9.10 5.10 20.81
N ASN A 260 -7.89 5.27 21.39
CA ASN A 260 -7.64 6.00 22.63
C ASN A 260 -7.18 7.45 22.35
N ASP A 261 -7.27 7.87 21.09
CA ASP A 261 -6.86 9.16 20.58
C ASP A 261 -5.35 9.44 20.73
N ASN A 262 -4.53 8.40 20.66
CA ASN A 262 -3.09 8.57 20.57
C ASN A 262 -2.62 8.65 19.13
N ALA A 263 -1.68 9.56 18.87
CA ALA A 263 -0.99 9.65 17.60
C ALA A 263 0.14 8.62 17.51
N TRP A 264 0.17 7.88 16.42
CA TRP A 264 1.17 6.88 16.07
C TRP A 264 1.89 7.28 14.79
N LEU A 265 3.22 7.29 14.81
CA LEU A 265 4.03 7.50 13.62
C LEU A 265 4.17 6.16 12.88
N ILE A 266 3.80 6.17 11.59
CA ILE A 266 3.94 5.01 10.70
C ILE A 266 4.83 5.36 9.51
N ASP A 267 5.25 4.33 8.76
CA ASP A 267 6.02 4.46 7.52
C ASP A 267 7.38 5.18 7.66
N PHE A 268 8.41 4.41 8.01
CA PHE A 268 9.81 4.87 8.09
C PHE A 268 10.61 4.51 6.82
N GLY A 269 9.91 4.18 5.73
CA GLY A 269 10.53 3.84 4.44
C GLY A 269 11.05 5.06 3.67
N GLY A 270 10.81 6.27 4.18
CA GLY A 270 11.27 7.53 3.59
C GLY A 270 12.78 7.55 3.36
N GLY A 271 13.18 7.76 2.11
CA GLY A 271 14.58 7.97 1.75
C GLY A 271 15.09 9.27 2.37
N TYR A 272 16.16 9.19 3.16
CA TYR A 272 16.92 10.37 3.54
C TYR A 272 17.68 10.87 2.30
N THR A 273 17.21 11.96 1.71
CA THR A 273 17.97 12.69 0.69
C THR A 273 18.86 13.70 1.39
N GLU A 274 20.15 13.39 1.51
CA GLU A 274 21.15 14.32 2.02
C GLU A 274 21.22 15.54 1.08
N GLY A 275 20.81 16.74 1.53
CA GLY A 275 20.93 17.95 0.70
C GLY A 275 20.02 19.13 1.01
N TRP A 276 19.01 19.02 1.88
CA TRP A 276 18.08 20.13 2.15
C TRP A 276 18.45 21.04 3.32
N ASP A 277 19.56 20.77 4.02
CA ASP A 277 19.97 21.52 5.22
C ASP A 277 21.31 22.26 5.07
N ARG A 278 21.62 22.69 3.85
CA ARG A 278 22.54 23.80 3.62
C ARG A 278 21.91 24.77 2.63
N ASP A 279 21.13 25.70 3.16
CA ASP A 279 21.14 27.11 2.73
C ASP A 279 20.40 27.98 3.75
N GLY A 280 20.83 27.89 5.01
CA GLY A 280 20.74 29.00 5.94
C GLY A 280 22.00 29.85 5.81
N GLY A 281 22.00 30.83 4.90
CA GLY A 281 23.21 31.63 4.72
C GLY A 281 23.22 32.71 3.64
N PHE A 282 22.19 33.55 3.50
CA PHE A 282 22.39 34.87 2.88
C PHE A 282 21.63 35.97 3.63
N CYS A 283 22.24 36.44 4.72
CA CYS A 283 22.25 37.87 5.04
C CYS A 283 23.70 38.26 5.35
N ARG A 284 24.29 39.10 4.48
CA ARG A 284 25.14 40.23 4.89
C ARG A 284 25.28 41.22 3.73
N ASP A 285 25.05 42.46 4.10
CA ASP A 285 25.02 43.66 3.27
C ASP A 285 26.34 43.98 2.56
N GLY A 286 26.21 44.73 1.47
CA GLY A 286 27.27 45.38 0.70
C GLY A 286 26.70 46.09 -0.51
#